data_AF-A0A653CWC8-F1
#
_entry.id   AF-A0A653CWC8-F1
#
_cell.length_a   1.000
_cell.length_b   1.000
_cell.length_c   1.000
_cell.angle_alpha   90.00
_cell.angle_beta   90.00
_cell.angle_gamma   90.00
#
_symmetry.space_group_name_H-M   'P 1'
#
loop_
_entity.id
_entity.type
_entity.pdbx_description
1 polymer ?
#
loop_
_entity_poly.entity_id
_entity_poly.type
_entity_poly.pdbx_seq_one_letter_code
_entity_poly.pdbx_strand_id
1 'polypeptide(L)'
;MMENNNHLNGHASQFADGNDLVVPELFVPEHKVKDLLNEAEHLPRQEIGTLDLQWLQILSEGWAYPLKGFMREEEYLQVLHFNTITKGEDRINQSVAIVLPITTPDKERLEGAKAIGLYHKNDLYAILRDPQIYYHRKEERCARQFGTTNKDHPHIKLIYESGDWLLGGDLQVLKRVKWNDGLDEYRKTPNELRSKLRELGADAVFAFQLRNPIHNGHALLMTDTRRQLKQKGKI
;
A
#
# COMPACT_ATOMS: atom_id res chain seq x y z
N MET A 1 -2.81 -45.84 27.31
CA MET A 1 -1.84 -45.03 26.54
C MET A 1 -1.96 -45.39 25.08
N MET A 2 -2.75 -44.62 24.33
CA MET A 2 -2.60 -44.44 22.88
C MET A 2 -3.22 -43.06 22.60
N GLU A 3 -2.36 -42.05 22.55
CA GLU A 3 -2.70 -40.72 22.05
C GLU A 3 -2.78 -40.81 20.53
N ASN A 4 -3.93 -40.45 19.95
CA ASN A 4 -4.03 -40.19 18.52
C ASN A 4 -4.21 -38.68 18.32
N ASN A 5 -3.11 -38.04 17.95
CA ASN A 5 -3.05 -36.68 17.42
C ASN A 5 -3.91 -36.59 16.16
N ASN A 6 -5.02 -35.86 16.26
CA ASN A 6 -5.77 -35.38 15.10
C ASN A 6 -5.89 -33.85 15.19
N HIS A 7 -4.73 -33.18 15.23
CA HIS A 7 -4.62 -31.78 14.87
C HIS A 7 -4.05 -31.70 13.47
N LEU A 8 -4.83 -31.14 12.56
CA LEU A 8 -4.49 -30.56 11.24
C LEU A 8 -5.60 -30.92 10.26
N ASN A 9 -6.73 -30.20 10.33
CA ASN A 9 -7.60 -29.93 9.18
C ASN A 9 -8.66 -28.91 9.64
N GLY A 10 -8.31 -27.62 9.49
CA GLY A 10 -9.15 -26.51 9.92
C GLY A 10 -8.77 -25.19 9.29
N HIS A 11 -8.25 -25.19 8.06
CA HIS A 11 -8.26 -24.01 7.20
C HIS A 11 -9.10 -24.32 5.97
N ALA A 12 -10.39 -24.50 6.24
CA ALA A 12 -11.41 -24.37 5.23
C ALA A 12 -11.35 -22.95 4.65
N SER A 13 -11.46 -22.87 3.33
CA SER A 13 -11.37 -21.68 2.51
C SER A 13 -12.23 -20.52 3.03
N GLN A 14 -11.61 -19.39 3.36
CA GLN A 14 -12.29 -18.11 3.58
C GLN A 14 -12.93 -17.52 2.31
N PHE A 15 -12.89 -18.22 1.17
CA PHE A 15 -13.57 -17.80 -0.06
C PHE A 15 -15.03 -18.27 -0.15
N ALA A 16 -15.54 -19.01 0.84
CA ALA A 16 -16.84 -19.67 0.77
C ALA A 16 -18.01 -18.91 1.42
N ASP A 17 -17.76 -17.83 2.15
CA ASP A 17 -18.84 -17.02 2.71
C ASP A 17 -19.01 -15.73 1.90
N GLY A 18 -20.21 -15.54 1.35
CA GLY A 18 -20.62 -14.49 0.41
C GLY A 18 -20.61 -13.05 0.95
N ASN A 19 -19.63 -12.70 1.78
CA ASN A 19 -19.30 -11.35 2.20
C ASN A 19 -17.89 -11.01 1.68
N ASP A 20 -17.76 -10.92 0.36
CA ASP A 20 -16.55 -10.38 -0.27
C ASP A 20 -16.56 -8.86 -0.08
N LEU A 21 -16.22 -8.44 1.15
CA LEU A 21 -16.26 -7.06 1.57
C LEU A 21 -15.39 -6.22 0.63
N VAL A 22 -16.01 -5.18 0.07
CA VAL A 22 -15.30 -4.13 -0.68
C VAL A 22 -14.08 -3.72 0.13
N VAL A 23 -12.90 -3.78 -0.48
CA VAL A 23 -11.67 -3.37 0.18
C VAL A 23 -11.79 -1.88 0.45
N PRO A 24 -11.69 -1.43 1.72
CA PRO A 24 -11.80 -0.01 2.02
C PRO A 24 -10.71 0.80 1.31
N GLU A 25 -11.16 1.81 0.57
CA GLU A 25 -10.33 2.79 -0.14
C GLU A 25 -10.22 4.08 0.69
N LEU A 26 -9.22 4.92 0.38
CA LEU A 26 -9.01 6.20 1.08
C LEU A 26 -9.53 7.41 0.29
N PHE A 27 -10.28 7.15 -0.79
CA PHE A 27 -10.93 8.21 -1.56
C PHE A 27 -12.07 8.84 -0.75
N VAL A 28 -12.12 10.17 -0.75
CA VAL A 28 -13.24 10.89 -0.17
C VAL A 28 -14.46 10.81 -1.09
N PRO A 29 -15.69 10.82 -0.53
CA PRO A 29 -16.89 10.94 -1.34
C PRO A 29 -16.87 12.20 -2.21
N GLU A 30 -17.35 12.10 -3.45
CA GLU A 30 -17.32 13.19 -4.44
C GLU A 30 -17.91 14.51 -3.91
N HIS A 31 -19.00 14.43 -3.12
CA HIS A 31 -19.65 15.61 -2.53
C HIS A 31 -18.77 16.37 -1.53
N LYS A 32 -17.71 15.77 -0.98
CA LYS A 32 -16.78 16.42 -0.03
C LYS A 32 -15.58 17.08 -0.72
N VAL A 33 -15.33 16.77 -1.99
CA VAL A 33 -14.11 17.22 -2.69
C VAL A 33 -14.02 18.74 -2.72
N LYS A 34 -15.13 19.43 -3.01
CA LYS A 34 -15.17 20.91 -3.07
C LYS A 34 -14.82 21.56 -1.73
N ASP A 35 -15.35 21.03 -0.63
CA ASP A 35 -15.11 21.59 0.70
C ASP A 35 -13.65 21.38 1.12
N LEU A 36 -13.08 20.20 0.81
CA LEU A 36 -11.68 19.89 1.07
C LEU A 36 -10.72 20.72 0.22
N LEU A 37 -11.10 21.08 -1.01
CA LEU A 37 -10.32 22.00 -1.85
C LEU A 37 -10.23 23.39 -1.20
N ASN A 38 -11.36 23.93 -0.73
CA ASN A 38 -11.39 25.23 -0.04
C ASN A 38 -10.61 25.20 1.28
N GLU A 39 -10.71 24.09 2.01
CA GLU A 39 -9.95 23.90 3.24
C GLU A 39 -8.44 23.90 2.96
N ALA A 40 -8.00 23.18 1.93
CA ALA A 40 -6.59 23.03 1.60
C ALA A 40 -5.89 24.35 1.26
N GLU A 41 -6.61 25.38 0.81
CA GLU A 41 -6.07 26.74 0.60
C GLU A 41 -5.49 27.35 1.89
N HIS A 42 -5.96 26.89 3.05
CA HIS A 42 -5.57 27.38 4.37
C HIS A 42 -4.66 26.40 5.12
N LEU A 43 -4.33 25.26 4.51
CA LEU A 43 -3.46 24.25 5.11
C LEU A 43 -2.00 24.46 4.71
N PRO A 44 -1.04 24.12 5.59
CA PRO A 44 0.34 23.95 5.18
C PRO A 44 0.44 22.95 4.03
N ARG A 45 1.22 23.33 3.02
CA ARG A 45 1.42 22.55 1.81
C ARG A 45 2.67 21.68 1.91
N GLN A 46 2.59 20.41 1.53
CA GLN A 46 3.75 19.55 1.31
C GLN A 46 3.78 19.10 -0.15
N GLU A 47 4.87 19.41 -0.85
CA GLU A 47 5.11 18.87 -2.19
C GLU A 47 5.64 17.44 -2.07
N ILE A 48 5.11 16.53 -2.88
CA ILE A 48 5.50 15.12 -2.90
C ILE A 48 6.07 14.75 -4.27
N GLY A 49 7.08 13.88 -4.27
CA GLY A 49 7.72 13.41 -5.49
C GLY A 49 6.86 12.40 -6.26
N THR A 50 7.33 11.99 -7.44
CA THR A 50 6.66 10.96 -8.24
C THR A 50 6.56 9.63 -7.50
N LEU A 51 7.62 9.23 -6.76
CA LEU A 51 7.62 7.99 -5.97
C LEU A 51 6.58 8.04 -4.84
N ASP A 52 6.46 9.18 -4.18
CA ASP A 52 5.49 9.38 -3.10
C ASP A 52 4.05 9.36 -3.65
N LEU A 53 3.83 9.90 -4.86
CA LEU A 53 2.54 9.81 -5.55
C LEU A 53 2.18 8.37 -5.92
N GLN A 54 3.16 7.53 -6.27
CA GLN A 54 2.95 6.09 -6.48
C GLN A 54 2.55 5.38 -5.17
N TRP A 55 3.18 5.72 -4.04
CA TRP A 55 2.76 5.21 -2.73
C TRP A 55 1.37 5.71 -2.32
N LEU A 56 1.06 6.97 -2.60
CA LEU A 56 -0.27 7.53 -2.40
C LEU A 56 -1.31 6.77 -3.21
N GLN A 57 -1.00 6.40 -4.46
CA GLN A 57 -1.88 5.56 -5.27
C GLN A 57 -2.13 4.20 -4.60
N ILE A 58 -1.07 3.50 -4.18
CA ILE A 58 -1.14 2.20 -3.48
C ILE A 58 -2.05 2.29 -2.25
N LEU A 59 -1.86 3.32 -1.42
CA LEU A 59 -2.69 3.56 -0.24
C LEU A 59 -4.14 3.87 -0.62
N SER A 60 -4.35 4.77 -1.58
CA SER A 60 -5.67 5.27 -1.96
C SER A 60 -6.60 4.18 -2.47
N GLU A 61 -6.07 3.23 -3.24
CA GLU A 61 -6.81 2.14 -3.86
C GLU A 61 -7.00 0.93 -2.93
N GLY A 62 -6.48 0.97 -1.69
CA GLY A 62 -6.67 -0.08 -0.70
C GLY A 62 -5.73 -1.29 -0.82
N TRP A 63 -4.65 -1.21 -1.62
CA TRP A 63 -3.66 -2.29 -1.74
C TRP A 63 -2.95 -2.60 -0.41
N ALA A 64 -2.80 -1.59 0.44
CA ALA A 64 -2.14 -1.68 1.74
C ALA A 64 -3.12 -1.67 2.92
N TYR A 65 -4.40 -2.01 2.68
CA TYR A 65 -5.38 -2.18 3.75
C TYR A 65 -4.83 -3.15 4.83
N PRO A 66 -4.92 -2.83 6.13
CA PRO A 66 -5.77 -1.82 6.78
C PRO A 66 -5.17 -0.42 7.00
N LEU A 67 -4.05 -0.06 6.38
CA LEU A 67 -3.48 1.27 6.56
C LEU A 67 -4.48 2.37 6.17
N LYS A 68 -4.56 3.41 7.00
CA LYS A 68 -5.41 4.59 6.76
C LYS A 68 -4.65 5.75 6.11
N GLY A 69 -3.34 5.60 5.93
CA GLY A 69 -2.48 6.57 5.29
C GLY A 69 -1.02 6.17 5.36
N PHE A 70 -0.12 7.15 5.27
CA PHE A 70 1.31 6.90 5.48
C PHE A 70 1.53 6.49 6.94
N MET A 71 2.39 5.49 7.15
CA MET A 71 2.54 4.84 8.44
C MET A 71 2.92 5.83 9.55
N ARG A 72 2.19 5.74 10.66
CA ARG A 72 2.61 6.29 11.96
C ARG A 72 3.80 5.51 12.50
N GLU A 73 4.47 6.06 13.51
CA GLU A 73 5.70 5.45 14.05
C GLU A 73 5.44 4.03 14.56
N GLU A 74 4.30 3.79 15.21
CA GLU A 74 3.92 2.48 15.70
C GLU A 74 3.82 1.44 14.57
N GLU A 75 3.10 1.76 13.49
CA GLU A 75 2.93 0.88 12.33
C GLU A 75 4.28 0.62 11.65
N TYR A 76 5.10 1.67 11.50
CA TYR A 76 6.44 1.59 10.92
C TYR A 76 7.34 0.63 11.72
N LEU A 77 7.36 0.75 13.05
CA LEU A 77 8.12 -0.15 13.91
C LEU A 77 7.58 -1.59 13.82
N GLN A 78 6.27 -1.78 13.80
CA GLN A 78 5.69 -3.12 13.66
C GLN A 78 6.09 -3.78 12.33
N VAL A 79 6.09 -3.02 11.23
CA VAL A 79 6.55 -3.48 9.92
C VAL A 79 8.02 -3.86 9.96
N LEU A 80 8.90 -2.99 10.47
CA LEU A 80 10.34 -3.24 10.50
C LEU A 80 10.74 -4.42 11.38
N HIS A 81 10.03 -4.65 12.48
CA HIS A 81 10.41 -5.69 13.45
C HIS A 81 9.65 -7.00 13.26
N PHE A 82 8.45 -6.96 12.68
CA PHE A 82 7.59 -8.13 12.66
C PHE A 82 6.93 -8.44 11.32
N ASN A 83 7.14 -7.62 10.29
CA ASN A 83 6.52 -7.80 8.96
C ASN A 83 4.98 -7.87 9.00
N THR A 84 4.37 -7.23 9.99
CA THR A 84 2.92 -7.17 10.17
C THR A 84 2.51 -5.84 10.76
N ILE A 85 1.25 -5.46 10.59
CA ILE A 85 0.59 -4.44 11.40
C ILE A 85 -0.58 -5.04 12.18
N THR A 86 -0.87 -4.46 13.35
CA THR A 86 -1.95 -4.88 14.23
C THR A 86 -3.27 -4.24 13.81
N LYS A 87 -4.34 -5.03 13.76
CA LYS A 87 -5.69 -4.58 13.42
C LYS A 87 -6.70 -5.27 14.33
N GLY A 88 -7.13 -4.56 15.38
CA GLY A 88 -7.93 -5.21 16.43
C GLY A 88 -7.09 -6.29 17.11
N GLU A 89 -7.61 -7.51 17.17
CA GLU A 89 -6.90 -8.68 17.71
C GLU A 89 -6.05 -9.41 16.66
N ASP A 90 -6.17 -9.04 15.39
CA ASP A 90 -5.48 -9.69 14.28
C ASP A 90 -4.13 -9.03 13.95
N ARG A 91 -3.23 -9.83 13.37
CA ARG A 91 -1.99 -9.35 12.73
C ARG A 91 -2.08 -9.55 11.22
N ILE A 92 -1.99 -8.45 10.49
CA ILE A 92 -2.06 -8.44 9.03
C ILE A 92 -0.65 -8.37 8.46
N ASN A 93 -0.33 -9.20 7.48
CA ASN A 93 0.96 -9.16 6.80
C ASN A 93 1.19 -7.78 6.18
N GLN A 94 2.32 -7.16 6.53
CA GLN A 94 2.78 -5.90 5.97
C GLN A 94 4.29 -5.78 6.22
N SER A 95 5.09 -6.12 5.22
CA SER A 95 6.54 -6.28 5.36
C SER A 95 7.38 -5.14 4.77
N VAL A 96 6.73 -4.10 4.25
CA VAL A 96 7.37 -2.98 3.56
C VAL A 96 6.87 -1.67 4.15
N ALA A 97 7.79 -0.79 4.55
CA ALA A 97 7.44 0.51 5.09
C ALA A 97 6.84 1.42 3.99
N ILE A 98 5.59 1.85 4.18
CA ILE A 98 4.90 2.82 3.33
C ILE A 98 4.84 4.15 4.08
N VAL A 99 5.84 4.99 3.82
CA VAL A 99 6.14 6.20 4.62
C VAL A 99 6.40 7.38 3.69
N LEU A 100 6.14 8.59 4.17
CA LEU A 100 6.42 9.84 3.45
C LEU A 100 7.62 10.57 4.09
N PRO A 101 8.82 10.53 3.48
CA PRO A 101 9.97 11.23 4.03
C PRO A 101 9.88 12.75 3.81
N ILE A 102 10.24 13.53 4.82
CA ILE A 102 10.27 15.00 4.76
C ILE A 102 11.61 15.54 5.28
N THR A 103 12.02 16.68 4.75
CA THR A 103 13.27 17.34 5.14
C THR A 103 13.14 18.01 6.51
N THR A 104 14.25 18.39 7.15
CA THR A 104 14.20 19.16 8.41
C THR A 104 13.48 20.51 8.25
N PRO A 105 13.71 21.31 7.19
CA PRO A 105 12.92 22.51 6.94
C PRO A 105 11.41 22.24 6.78
N ASP A 106 11.04 21.15 6.10
CA ASP A 106 9.63 20.76 6.00
C ASP A 106 9.06 20.36 7.36
N LYS A 107 9.81 19.60 8.16
CA LYS A 107 9.44 19.23 9.52
C LYS A 107 9.13 20.46 10.36
N GLU A 108 10.03 21.44 10.40
CA GLU A 108 9.85 22.69 11.15
C GLU A 108 8.63 23.49 10.68
N ARG A 109 8.38 23.53 9.36
CA ARG A 109 7.24 24.23 8.77
C ARG A 109 5.90 23.54 9.03
N LEU A 110 5.89 22.21 9.14
CA LEU A 110 4.69 21.39 9.29
C LEU A 110 4.37 21.05 10.75
N GLU A 111 5.31 21.24 11.67
CA GLU A 111 5.17 20.90 13.08
C GLU A 111 3.99 21.64 13.71
N GLY A 112 3.13 20.89 14.42
CA GLY A 112 1.93 21.43 15.06
C GLY A 112 0.72 21.63 14.13
N ALA A 113 0.85 21.41 12.82
CA ALA A 113 -0.30 21.42 11.90
C ALA A 113 -1.27 20.27 12.24
N LYS A 114 -2.58 20.52 12.16
CA LYS A 114 -3.61 19.47 12.32
C LYS A 114 -3.91 18.72 11.03
N ALA A 115 -3.63 19.35 9.90
CA ALA A 115 -3.81 18.78 8.58
C ALA A 115 -2.83 19.42 7.60
N ILE A 116 -2.43 18.66 6.58
CA ILE A 116 -1.43 19.05 5.59
C ILE A 116 -1.95 18.69 4.20
N GLY A 117 -1.94 19.64 3.27
CA GLY A 117 -2.26 19.38 1.87
C GLY A 117 -1.06 18.74 1.16
N LEU A 118 -1.25 17.59 0.51
CA LEU A 118 -0.24 16.88 -0.26
C LEU A 118 -0.41 17.18 -1.75
N TYR A 119 0.62 17.80 -2.35
CA TYR A 119 0.58 18.29 -3.72
C TYR A 119 1.66 17.64 -4.57
N HIS A 120 1.35 17.39 -5.84
CA HIS A 120 2.32 16.97 -6.83
C HIS A 120 2.14 17.80 -8.10
N LYS A 121 3.19 18.51 -8.52
CA LYS A 121 3.17 19.41 -9.69
C LYS A 121 2.01 20.41 -9.64
N ASN A 122 1.80 21.03 -8.48
CA ASN A 122 0.72 22.00 -8.20
C ASN A 122 -0.69 21.47 -8.04
N ASP A 123 -0.91 20.18 -8.30
CA ASP A 123 -2.20 19.55 -8.05
C ASP A 123 -2.30 19.01 -6.63
N LEU A 124 -3.40 19.35 -5.94
CA LEU A 124 -3.75 18.71 -4.67
C LEU A 124 -4.25 17.29 -4.93
N TYR A 125 -3.65 16.31 -4.25
CA TYR A 125 -4.07 14.90 -4.33
C TYR A 125 -4.72 14.41 -3.05
N ALA A 126 -4.22 14.82 -1.89
CA ALA A 126 -4.72 14.34 -0.61
C ALA A 126 -4.56 15.38 0.49
N ILE A 127 -5.34 15.23 1.55
CA ILE A 127 -5.10 15.88 2.83
C ILE A 127 -4.67 14.80 3.82
N LEU A 128 -3.54 15.01 4.48
CA LEU A 128 -3.06 14.18 5.58
C LEU A 128 -3.51 14.80 6.89
N ARG A 129 -4.29 14.04 7.67
CA ARG A 129 -4.90 14.44 8.95
C ARG A 129 -4.10 13.88 10.12
N ASP A 130 -4.14 14.63 11.22
CA ASP A 130 -3.51 14.28 12.49
C ASP A 130 -2.03 13.84 12.30
N PRO A 131 -1.19 14.69 11.69
CA PRO A 131 0.16 14.30 11.32
C PRO A 131 0.99 13.90 12.54
N GLN A 132 1.78 12.85 12.38
CA GLN A 132 2.84 12.46 13.31
C GLN A 132 4.17 12.52 12.56
N ILE A 133 5.11 13.32 13.07
CA ILE A 133 6.46 13.42 12.54
C ILE A 133 7.42 12.67 13.46
N TYR A 134 8.21 11.75 12.91
CA TYR A 134 9.15 10.91 13.67
C TYR A 134 10.44 10.65 12.87
N TYR A 135 11.47 10.14 13.53
CA TYR A 135 12.78 9.93 12.90
C TYR A 135 12.76 8.80 11.87
N HIS A 136 13.40 9.02 10.73
CA HIS A 136 13.47 8.02 9.67
C HIS A 136 14.44 6.87 10.00
N ARG A 137 15.57 7.16 10.68
CA ARG A 137 16.61 6.16 11.01
C ARG A 137 16.99 5.28 9.81
N LYS A 138 17.39 5.93 8.72
CA LYS A 138 17.59 5.33 7.39
C LYS A 138 18.46 4.06 7.39
N GLU A 139 19.55 4.05 8.14
CA GLU A 139 20.44 2.89 8.21
C GLU A 139 19.73 1.67 8.81
N GLU A 140 19.02 1.85 9.92
CA GLU A 140 18.22 0.79 10.55
C GLU A 140 17.11 0.30 9.61
N ARG A 141 16.37 1.22 8.97
CA ARG A 141 15.35 0.90 7.98
C ARG A 141 15.91 -0.01 6.89
N CYS A 142 17.02 0.41 6.28
CA CYS A 142 17.64 -0.30 5.17
C CYS A 142 18.12 -1.68 5.59
N ALA A 143 18.82 -1.78 6.74
CA ALA A 143 19.29 -3.05 7.28
C ALA A 143 18.16 -4.05 7.49
N ARG A 144 17.03 -3.62 8.08
CA ARG A 144 15.89 -4.50 8.36
C ARG A 144 15.09 -4.87 7.12
N GLN A 145 14.83 -3.91 6.23
CA GLN A 145 13.95 -4.10 5.08
C GLN A 145 14.65 -4.80 3.90
N PHE A 146 15.96 -4.56 3.71
CA PHE A 146 16.72 -5.10 2.58
C PHE A 146 17.78 -6.14 2.99
N GLY A 147 18.07 -6.29 4.28
CA GLY A 147 19.18 -7.13 4.75
C GLY A 147 20.57 -6.56 4.43
N THR A 148 20.64 -5.29 4.00
CA THR A 148 21.88 -4.59 3.64
C THR A 148 21.67 -3.08 3.74
N THR A 149 22.76 -2.33 3.95
CA THR A 149 22.79 -0.86 3.94
C THR A 149 23.56 -0.31 2.75
N ASN A 150 23.86 -1.16 1.74
CA ASN A 150 24.63 -0.75 0.57
C ASN A 150 23.93 0.37 -0.21
N LYS A 151 24.54 1.55 -0.22
CA LYS A 151 24.05 2.76 -0.90
C LYS A 151 24.06 2.65 -2.43
N ASP A 152 24.76 1.67 -2.99
CA ASP A 152 24.72 1.39 -4.43
C ASP A 152 23.44 0.65 -4.85
N HIS A 153 22.67 0.08 -3.90
CA HIS A 153 21.38 -0.51 -4.21
C HIS A 153 20.37 0.60 -4.59
N PRO A 154 19.70 0.53 -5.76
CA PRO A 154 18.92 1.65 -6.30
C PRO A 154 17.86 2.23 -5.36
N HIS A 155 17.11 1.38 -4.64
CA HIS A 155 16.11 1.87 -3.67
C HIS A 155 16.72 2.35 -2.36
N ILE A 156 17.85 1.78 -1.93
CA ILE A 156 18.53 2.23 -0.70
C ILE A 156 19.10 3.63 -0.94
N LYS A 157 19.66 3.87 -2.12
CA LYS A 157 20.12 5.19 -2.55
C LYS A 157 19.02 6.26 -2.38
N LEU A 158 17.82 5.99 -2.90
CA LEU A 158 16.67 6.90 -2.76
C LEU A 158 16.30 7.16 -1.29
N ILE A 159 16.35 6.14 -0.43
CA ILE A 159 16.09 6.30 1.02
C ILE A 159 17.15 7.21 1.66
N TYR A 160 18.43 7.03 1.34
CA TYR A 160 19.49 7.87 1.88
C TYR A 160 19.41 9.33 1.40
N GLU A 161 19.03 9.54 0.14
CA GLU A 161 18.84 10.85 -0.49
C GLU A 161 17.54 11.57 -0.04
N SER A 162 16.60 10.85 0.56
CA SER A 162 15.35 11.42 1.08
C SER A 162 15.52 12.19 2.40
N GLY A 163 14.44 12.71 2.97
CA GLY A 163 14.46 13.42 4.26
C GLY A 163 14.78 12.54 5.48
N ASP A 164 15.24 13.16 6.57
CA ASP A 164 15.61 12.49 7.83
C ASP A 164 14.41 12.25 8.77
N TRP A 165 13.25 12.79 8.41
CA TRP A 165 11.99 12.64 9.14
C TRP A 165 10.98 11.89 8.28
N LEU A 166 10.03 11.22 8.93
CA LEU A 166 8.88 10.59 8.30
C LEU A 166 7.60 11.27 8.79
N LEU A 167 6.66 11.46 7.87
CA LEU A 167 5.34 12.02 8.11
C LEU A 167 4.29 10.92 7.98
N GLY A 168 3.73 10.50 9.10
CA GLY A 168 2.59 9.57 9.18
C GLY A 168 1.28 10.30 9.45
N GLY A 169 0.15 9.70 9.09
CA GLY A 169 -1.17 10.28 9.34
C GLY A 169 -2.28 9.63 8.52
N ASP A 170 -3.52 10.05 8.77
CA ASP A 170 -4.70 9.55 8.08
C ASP A 170 -4.92 10.30 6.76
N LEU A 171 -5.02 9.58 5.64
CA LEU A 171 -5.18 10.18 4.32
C LEU A 171 -6.66 10.33 3.94
N GLN A 172 -6.98 11.50 3.43
CA GLN A 172 -8.19 11.79 2.67
C GLN A 172 -7.78 12.08 1.24
N VAL A 173 -8.00 11.15 0.32
CA VAL A 173 -7.54 11.27 -1.08
C VAL A 173 -8.67 11.87 -1.93
N LEU A 174 -8.40 13.01 -2.57
CA LEU A 174 -9.42 13.80 -3.27
C LEU A 174 -9.70 13.30 -4.68
N LYS A 175 -8.69 12.71 -5.34
CA LYS A 175 -8.80 12.25 -6.73
C LYS A 175 -7.97 11.00 -6.97
N ARG A 176 -8.46 10.15 -7.86
CA ARG A 176 -7.71 9.00 -8.37
C ARG A 176 -6.48 9.47 -9.12
N VAL A 177 -5.35 8.82 -8.87
CA VAL A 177 -4.11 9.06 -9.62
C VAL A 177 -4.30 8.54 -11.05
N LYS A 178 -4.08 9.42 -12.02
CA LYS A 178 -4.01 9.08 -13.45
C LYS A 178 -2.68 9.56 -13.99
N TRP A 179 -1.97 8.69 -14.69
CA TRP A 179 -0.64 8.99 -15.21
C TRP A 179 -0.68 9.58 -16.62
N ASN A 180 -1.80 9.39 -17.33
CA ASN A 180 -2.02 9.91 -18.69
C ASN A 180 -0.91 9.52 -19.67
N ASP A 181 -0.35 8.33 -19.50
CA ASP A 181 0.75 7.76 -20.31
C ASP A 181 0.26 6.70 -21.31
N GLY A 182 -1.05 6.63 -21.52
CA GLY A 182 -1.70 5.63 -22.38
C GLY A 182 -1.89 4.26 -21.73
N LEU A 183 -1.53 4.08 -20.45
CA LEU A 183 -1.62 2.79 -19.75
C LEU A 183 -2.60 2.76 -18.58
N ASP A 184 -3.34 3.86 -18.33
CA ASP A 184 -4.26 3.95 -17.18
C ASP A 184 -5.39 2.92 -17.24
N GLU A 185 -5.77 2.45 -18.43
CA GLU A 185 -6.80 1.41 -18.58
C GLU A 185 -6.40 0.07 -17.92
N TYR A 186 -5.10 -0.20 -17.80
CA TYR A 186 -4.54 -1.40 -17.16
C TYR A 186 -4.37 -1.24 -15.65
N ARG A 187 -4.45 -0.03 -15.10
CA ARG A 187 -4.26 0.27 -13.66
C ARG A 187 -5.56 0.08 -12.89
N LYS A 188 -5.99 -1.18 -12.77
CA LYS A 188 -7.21 -1.55 -12.05
C LYS A 188 -6.99 -1.54 -10.54
N THR A 189 -7.94 -0.98 -9.79
CA THR A 189 -7.94 -1.08 -8.32
C THR A 189 -8.25 -2.52 -7.88
N PRO A 190 -7.97 -2.92 -6.63
CA PRO A 190 -8.39 -4.21 -6.08
C PRO A 190 -9.88 -4.48 -6.26
N ASN A 191 -10.73 -3.48 -6.06
CA ASN A 191 -12.17 -3.60 -6.19
C ASN A 191 -12.61 -3.75 -7.66
N GLU A 192 -11.94 -3.06 -8.60
CA GLU A 192 -12.16 -3.25 -10.04
C GLU A 192 -11.74 -4.64 -10.51
N LEU A 193 -10.59 -5.15 -10.02
CA LEU A 193 -10.13 -6.52 -10.31
C LEU A 193 -11.12 -7.55 -9.77
N ARG A 194 -11.54 -7.42 -8.51
CA ARG A 194 -12.56 -8.32 -7.90
C ARG A 194 -13.86 -8.30 -8.71
N SER A 195 -14.32 -7.13 -9.13
CA SER A 195 -15.52 -7.00 -9.97
C SER A 195 -15.33 -7.70 -11.30
N LYS A 196 -14.17 -7.51 -11.96
CA LYS A 196 -13.88 -8.16 -13.24
C LYS A 196 -13.80 -9.68 -13.12
N LEU A 197 -13.18 -10.19 -12.06
CA LEU A 197 -13.05 -11.63 -11.82
C LEU A 197 -14.42 -12.28 -11.54
N ARG A 198 -15.33 -11.58 -10.88
CA ARG A 198 -16.73 -12.01 -10.72
C ARG A 198 -17.49 -12.04 -12.04
N GLU A 199 -17.37 -11.00 -12.87
CA GLU A 199 -17.97 -10.98 -14.20
C GLU A 199 -17.51 -12.16 -15.07
N LEU A 200 -16.24 -12.57 -14.91
CA LEU A 200 -15.67 -13.72 -15.60
C LEU A 200 -16.12 -15.07 -15.02
N GLY A 201 -16.85 -15.08 -13.89
CA GLY A 201 -17.27 -16.31 -13.21
C GLY A 201 -16.11 -17.13 -12.65
N ALA A 202 -14.99 -16.50 -12.31
CA ALA A 202 -13.79 -17.20 -11.86
C ALA A 202 -14.03 -17.88 -10.49
N ASP A 203 -13.79 -19.18 -10.40
CA ASP A 203 -13.89 -19.99 -9.18
C ASP A 203 -12.55 -20.21 -8.47
N ALA A 204 -11.46 -19.78 -9.12
CA ALA A 204 -10.11 -19.68 -8.63
C ALA A 204 -9.34 -18.59 -9.39
N VAL A 205 -8.49 -17.86 -8.67
CA VAL A 205 -7.63 -16.82 -9.23
C VAL A 205 -6.21 -17.08 -8.77
N PHE A 206 -5.27 -17.15 -9.70
CA PHE A 206 -3.84 -17.18 -9.39
C PHE A 206 -3.20 -15.89 -9.90
N ALA A 207 -2.31 -15.32 -9.10
CA ALA A 207 -1.56 -14.11 -9.45
C ALA A 207 -0.12 -14.48 -9.82
N PHE A 208 0.42 -13.79 -10.82
CA PHE A 208 1.82 -13.92 -11.22
C PHE A 208 2.44 -12.53 -11.29
N GLN A 209 3.24 -12.16 -10.30
CA GLN A 209 3.94 -10.88 -10.26
C GLN A 209 5.16 -10.91 -11.18
N LEU A 210 5.34 -9.89 -12.02
CA LEU A 210 6.50 -9.75 -12.90
C LEU A 210 7.00 -8.31 -12.98
N ARG A 211 8.30 -8.16 -13.22
CA ARG A 211 8.96 -6.88 -13.58
C ARG A 211 9.84 -6.97 -14.84
N ASN A 212 9.86 -8.14 -15.48
CA ASN A 212 10.69 -8.48 -16.62
C ASN A 212 9.81 -9.03 -17.75
N PRO A 213 10.25 -8.96 -19.02
CA PRO A 213 9.55 -9.59 -20.14
C PRO A 213 9.26 -11.08 -19.90
N ILE A 214 8.12 -11.53 -20.42
CA ILE A 214 7.71 -12.94 -20.31
C ILE A 214 8.57 -13.79 -21.24
N HIS A 215 9.22 -14.82 -20.69
CA HIS A 215 9.90 -15.87 -21.43
C HIS A 215 9.31 -17.24 -21.06
N ASN A 216 9.75 -18.31 -21.74
CA ASN A 216 9.16 -19.65 -21.60
C ASN A 216 9.18 -20.22 -20.17
N GLY A 217 10.11 -19.78 -19.32
CA GLY A 217 10.14 -20.15 -17.91
C GLY A 217 8.94 -19.59 -17.14
N HIS A 218 8.62 -18.31 -17.33
CA HIS A 218 7.41 -17.70 -16.79
C HIS A 218 6.14 -18.38 -17.34
N ALA A 219 6.11 -18.63 -18.66
CA ALA A 219 4.98 -19.29 -19.30
C ALA A 219 4.74 -20.72 -18.76
N LEU A 220 5.81 -21.47 -18.51
CA LEU A 220 5.73 -22.81 -17.90
C LEU A 220 5.07 -22.75 -16.51
N LEU A 221 5.49 -21.82 -15.65
CA LEU A 221 4.89 -21.66 -14.32
C LEU A 221 3.40 -21.31 -14.39
N MET A 222 3.02 -20.38 -15.27
CA MET A 222 1.62 -19.96 -15.43
C MET A 222 0.75 -21.12 -15.99
N THR A 223 1.24 -21.83 -17.00
CA THR A 223 0.52 -22.95 -17.62
C THR A 223 0.42 -24.16 -16.70
N ASP A 224 1.48 -24.47 -15.96
CA ASP A 224 1.47 -25.58 -15.01
C ASP A 224 0.58 -25.28 -13.80
N THR A 225 0.60 -24.04 -13.29
CA THR A 225 -0.33 -23.61 -12.23
C THR A 225 -1.78 -23.80 -12.66
N ARG A 226 -2.11 -23.39 -13.90
CA ARG A 226 -3.44 -23.63 -14.47
C ARG A 226 -3.77 -25.13 -14.55
N ARG A 227 -2.84 -25.97 -14.97
CA ARG A 227 -3.02 -27.44 -15.02
C ARG A 227 -3.33 -28.00 -13.62
N GLN A 228 -2.58 -27.58 -12.61
CA GLN A 228 -2.78 -28.03 -11.23
C GLN A 228 -4.13 -27.57 -10.65
N LEU A 229 -4.57 -26.34 -10.93
CA LEU A 229 -5.89 -25.86 -10.53
C LEU A 229 -7.02 -26.68 -11.16
N LYS A 230 -6.91 -27.00 -12.46
CA LYS A 230 -7.87 -27.88 -13.14
C LYS A 230 -7.93 -29.29 -12.56
N GLN A 231 -6.79 -29.86 -12.18
CA GLN A 231 -6.74 -31.16 -11.49
C GLN A 231 -7.44 -31.13 -10.13
N LYS A 232 -7.53 -29.97 -9.49
CA LYS A 232 -8.28 -29.73 -8.24
C LYS A 232 -9.75 -29.35 -8.49
N GLY A 233 -10.24 -29.46 -9.72
CA GLY A 233 -11.64 -29.19 -10.09
C GLY A 233 -12.00 -27.71 -10.23
N LYS A 234 -11.01 -26.82 -10.38
CA LYS A 234 -11.24 -25.40 -10.70
C LYS A 234 -11.35 -25.18 -12.21
N ILE A 235 -12.22 -24.27 -12.64
CA ILE A 235 -12.61 -24.09 -14.06
C ILE A 235 -11.82 -22.95 -14.73
#